data_AF-A0A916SD32-F1
#
_entry.id   AF-A0A916SD32-F1
#
_cell.length_a   1.000
_cell.length_b   1.000
_cell.length_c   1.000
_cell.angle_alpha   90.00
_cell.angle_beta   90.00
_cell.angle_gamma   90.00
#
_symmetry.space_group_name_H-M   'P 1'
#
loop_
_entity.id
_entity.type
_entity.pdbx_description
1 polymer ?
#
loop_
_entity_poly.entity_id
_entity_poly.type
_entity_poly.pdbx_seq_one_letter_code
_entity_poly.pdbx_strand_id
1 'polypeptide(L)'
;MGEKLREKQNTKLLLEMNVGDGEYDFTSSIFDALNQAELEIDNLDETIESIQCLKPNCDKLDYILAASSGALCGIIDIFLVGKPGESPLGNITDKWFADRTTDFARKCKWKDNGENSLSSAIRYLEKKFKIPYDQRGAGDAASFIFGLNPTNHHFKSLAHNPSLLGLFFSILDQFTNSSHFISDGELISLADADGKFELRGNDISSKLYCAFVNWIGHLISDMSGSSSSKGRGMGIPSPFWTWTNDIIAIKRSLNIPVSQFDNSINELAINIYEEGFDARFQSTQAIPVLINEMLVRLVYAIRRLIKYFTETDKETRSFSLMWEKCKPFSNPTIKRMLTVAHGTFCLVDIGDATVHGLVKGGGSFNPTEFFLRLNIAGVGRLTISLYGEVKRDIGIQKAERKIIFARKEKLVVEDYIEGLKLLSELYRDKNLLNFVTDFQDSDMYIRAFEKTVILAKKRNVPNNKILKNKNEIDSYFLGGKKSE
;
A
#
# COMPACT_ATOMS: atom_id res chain seq x y z
N MET A 1 -32.69 -2.70 4.98
CA MET A 1 -33.71 -2.24 4.01
C MET A 1 -33.03 -2.15 2.65
N GLY A 2 -33.33 -3.11 1.76
CA GLY A 2 -32.79 -3.17 0.39
C GLY A 2 -31.94 -4.40 0.07
N GLU A 3 -32.38 -5.62 0.40
CA GLU A 3 -31.86 -6.85 -0.20
C GLU A 3 -32.26 -6.88 -1.68
N LYS A 4 -31.29 -6.67 -2.59
CA LYS A 4 -31.44 -7.05 -3.99
C LYS A 4 -31.24 -8.56 -4.10
N LEU A 5 -32.35 -9.28 -3.96
CA LEU A 5 -32.49 -10.65 -4.43
C LEU A 5 -32.06 -10.69 -5.90
N ARG A 6 -30.92 -11.32 -6.19
CA ARG A 6 -30.62 -11.80 -7.54
C ARG A 6 -31.60 -12.93 -7.80
N GLU A 7 -32.65 -12.65 -8.57
CA GLU A 7 -33.39 -13.72 -9.26
C GLU A 7 -32.38 -14.50 -10.10
N LYS A 8 -32.14 -15.75 -9.70
CA LYS A 8 -31.63 -16.77 -10.61
C LYS A 8 -32.70 -16.93 -11.68
N GLN A 9 -32.54 -16.23 -12.81
CA GLN A 9 -33.17 -16.68 -14.04
C GLN A 9 -32.59 -18.06 -14.32
N ASN A 10 -33.40 -19.10 -14.11
CA ASN A 10 -33.17 -20.42 -14.67
C ASN A 10 -33.23 -20.25 -16.18
N THR A 11 -32.10 -19.92 -16.80
CA THR A 11 -31.93 -20.02 -18.25
C THR A 11 -31.89 -21.50 -18.57
N LYS A 12 -33.07 -22.11 -18.71
CA LYS A 12 -33.18 -23.36 -19.45
C LYS A 12 -32.71 -23.02 -20.86
N LEU A 13 -31.66 -23.69 -21.33
CA LEU A 13 -31.23 -23.65 -22.72
C LEU A 13 -32.38 -24.22 -23.56
N LEU A 14 -33.28 -23.35 -24.02
CA LEU A 14 -34.23 -23.67 -25.06
C LEU A 14 -33.47 -23.49 -26.37
N LEU A 15 -33.23 -24.59 -27.11
CA LEU A 15 -32.85 -24.52 -28.51
C LEU A 15 -34.00 -23.82 -29.25
N GLU A 16 -33.90 -22.51 -29.43
CA GLU A 16 -34.85 -21.75 -30.23
C GLU A 16 -34.56 -22.05 -31.70
N MET A 17 -35.51 -22.74 -32.34
CA MET A 17 -35.50 -22.99 -33.77
C MET A 17 -36.02 -21.74 -34.48
N ASN A 18 -35.15 -21.01 -35.15
CA ASN A 18 -35.57 -19.87 -35.97
C ASN A 18 -35.92 -20.39 -37.37
N VAL A 19 -37.13 -20.07 -37.84
CA VAL A 19 -37.66 -20.52 -39.12
C VAL A 19 -37.85 -19.31 -40.01
N GLY A 20 -36.92 -19.12 -40.95
CA GLY A 20 -37.02 -18.12 -42.03
C GLY A 20 -37.14 -18.81 -43.40
N ASP A 21 -37.50 -18.05 -44.44
CA ASP A 21 -37.77 -18.52 -45.82
C ASP A 21 -36.67 -19.45 -46.38
N GLY A 22 -36.79 -20.76 -46.10
CA GLY A 22 -35.95 -21.82 -46.67
C GLY A 22 -34.75 -22.28 -45.83
N GLU A 23 -34.47 -21.70 -44.66
CA GLU A 23 -33.35 -22.09 -43.81
C GLU A 23 -33.82 -22.35 -42.36
N TYR A 24 -33.56 -23.57 -41.86
CA TYR A 24 -33.68 -23.93 -40.45
C TYR A 24 -32.30 -23.78 -39.81
N ASP A 25 -32.11 -22.82 -38.92
CA ASP A 25 -30.78 -22.52 -38.36
C ASP A 25 -30.72 -22.80 -36.84
N PHE A 26 -30.43 -24.05 -36.47
CA PHE A 26 -30.03 -24.40 -35.09
C PHE A 26 -28.66 -23.82 -34.71
N THR A 27 -27.87 -23.44 -35.72
CA THR A 27 -26.48 -23.03 -35.59
C THR A 27 -26.34 -21.65 -34.92
N SER A 28 -27.31 -20.74 -35.08
CA SER A 28 -27.30 -19.43 -34.41
C SER A 28 -27.30 -19.55 -32.87
N SER A 29 -28.17 -20.38 -32.30
CA SER A 29 -28.27 -20.59 -30.85
C SER A 29 -27.05 -21.28 -30.24
N ILE A 30 -26.44 -22.22 -30.97
CA ILE A 30 -25.20 -22.91 -30.54
C ILE A 30 -24.00 -21.96 -30.68
N PHE A 31 -23.95 -21.16 -31.74
CA PHE A 31 -22.90 -20.17 -31.97
C PHE A 31 -22.91 -19.08 -30.90
N ASP A 32 -24.09 -18.55 -30.55
CA ASP A 32 -24.24 -17.57 -29.48
C ASP A 32 -23.84 -18.15 -28.11
N ALA A 33 -24.23 -19.41 -27.83
CA ALA A 33 -23.83 -20.11 -26.61
C ALA A 33 -22.31 -20.38 -26.55
N LEU A 34 -21.66 -20.69 -27.69
CA LEU A 34 -20.22 -20.83 -27.81
C LEU A 34 -19.50 -19.50 -27.54
N ASN A 35 -19.94 -18.41 -28.18
CA ASN A 35 -19.37 -17.08 -27.97
C ASN A 35 -19.48 -16.65 -26.50
N GLN A 36 -20.63 -16.91 -25.87
CA GLN A 36 -20.84 -16.57 -24.46
C GLN A 36 -19.94 -17.38 -23.53
N ALA A 37 -19.76 -18.68 -23.79
CA ALA A 37 -18.90 -19.54 -23.00
C ALA A 37 -17.40 -19.19 -23.17
N GLU A 38 -16.97 -18.82 -24.38
CA GLU A 38 -15.61 -18.33 -24.64
C GLU A 38 -15.33 -17.01 -23.90
N LEU A 39 -16.28 -16.06 -23.90
CA LEU A 39 -16.18 -14.84 -23.08
C LEU A 39 -16.12 -15.13 -21.58
N GLU A 40 -16.79 -16.17 -21.10
CA GLU A 40 -16.74 -16.58 -19.70
C GLU A 40 -15.37 -17.12 -19.31
N ILE A 41 -14.72 -17.90 -20.19
CA ILE A 41 -13.32 -18.33 -20.01
C ILE A 41 -12.38 -17.14 -19.93
N ASP A 42 -12.50 -16.16 -20.84
CA ASP A 42 -11.64 -14.98 -20.84
C ASP A 42 -11.74 -14.20 -19.52
N ASN A 43 -12.95 -14.02 -18.98
CA ASN A 43 -13.17 -13.37 -17.69
C ASN A 43 -12.58 -14.17 -16.51
N LEU A 44 -12.67 -15.49 -16.56
CA LEU A 44 -12.08 -16.38 -15.54
C LEU A 44 -10.55 -16.32 -15.58
N ASP A 45 -9.96 -16.26 -16.78
CA ASP A 45 -8.51 -16.13 -16.95
C ASP A 45 -8.00 -14.77 -16.44
N GLU A 46 -8.69 -13.67 -16.74
CA GLU A 46 -8.37 -12.35 -16.19
C GLU A 46 -8.44 -12.34 -14.64
N THR A 47 -9.45 -13.04 -14.08
CA THR A 47 -9.59 -13.20 -12.64
C THR A 47 -8.43 -14.00 -12.04
N ILE A 48 -7.98 -15.07 -12.70
CA ILE A 48 -6.85 -15.88 -12.24
C ILE A 48 -5.53 -15.10 -12.34
N GLU A 49 -5.29 -14.41 -13.45
CA GLU A 49 -4.07 -13.63 -13.69
C GLU A 49 -3.93 -12.45 -12.73
N SER A 50 -5.02 -11.71 -12.48
CA SER A 50 -5.04 -10.59 -11.54
C SER A 50 -4.66 -11.02 -10.12
N ILE A 51 -5.04 -12.23 -9.72
CA ILE A 51 -4.69 -12.80 -8.41
C ILE A 51 -3.25 -13.31 -8.39
N GLN A 52 -2.76 -13.93 -9.47
CA GLN A 52 -1.35 -14.33 -9.57
C GLN A 52 -0.41 -13.13 -9.48
N CYS A 53 -0.80 -11.98 -10.05
CA CYS A 53 -0.08 -10.71 -9.95
C CYS A 53 0.06 -10.18 -8.51
N LEU A 54 -0.66 -10.74 -7.53
CA LEU A 54 -0.50 -10.40 -6.11
C LEU A 54 0.71 -11.10 -5.46
N LYS A 55 1.19 -12.21 -6.03
CA LYS A 55 2.29 -12.98 -5.46
C LYS A 55 3.64 -12.33 -5.83
N PRO A 56 4.57 -12.19 -4.87
CA PRO A 56 5.93 -11.74 -5.20
C PRO A 56 6.65 -12.80 -6.04
N ASN A 57 7.30 -12.37 -7.12
CA ASN A 57 8.10 -13.22 -7.99
C ASN A 57 9.59 -12.88 -7.81
N CYS A 58 10.12 -13.22 -6.63
CA CYS A 58 11.53 -13.04 -6.27
C CYS A 58 12.31 -14.33 -6.54
N ASP A 59 13.43 -14.22 -7.25
CA ASP A 59 14.39 -15.33 -7.37
C ASP A 59 15.49 -15.24 -6.29
N LYS A 60 16.41 -16.22 -6.28
CA LYS A 60 17.51 -16.28 -5.31
C LYS A 60 18.39 -15.02 -5.34
N LEU A 61 18.62 -14.43 -6.51
CA LEU A 61 19.45 -13.24 -6.67
C LEU A 61 18.74 -12.00 -6.12
N ASP A 62 17.42 -11.88 -6.31
CA ASP A 62 16.61 -10.82 -5.69
C ASP A 62 16.77 -10.83 -4.17
N TYR A 63 16.71 -12.02 -3.54
CA TYR A 63 16.90 -12.15 -2.09
C TYR A 63 18.33 -11.83 -1.63
N ILE A 64 19.35 -12.35 -2.33
CA ILE A 64 20.75 -12.09 -1.99
C ILE A 64 21.04 -10.58 -2.07
N LEU A 65 20.67 -9.93 -3.17
CA LEU A 65 20.95 -8.51 -3.36
C LEU A 65 20.19 -7.63 -2.36
N ALA A 66 18.94 -7.98 -2.05
CA ALA A 66 18.18 -7.30 -1.00
C ALA A 66 18.84 -7.44 0.38
N ALA A 67 19.22 -8.65 0.77
CA ALA A 67 19.90 -8.90 2.03
C ALA A 67 21.26 -8.18 2.10
N SER A 68 22.05 -8.21 1.01
CA SER A 68 23.32 -7.49 0.93
C SER A 68 23.14 -5.97 1.06
N SER A 69 22.11 -5.39 0.45
CA SER A 69 21.78 -3.97 0.62
C SER A 69 21.45 -3.65 2.08
N GLY A 70 20.65 -4.50 2.73
CA GLY A 70 20.34 -4.36 4.16
C GLY A 70 21.57 -4.44 5.05
N ALA A 71 22.43 -5.44 4.84
CA ALA A 71 23.68 -5.60 5.58
C ALA A 71 24.63 -4.41 5.38
N LEU A 72 24.77 -3.92 4.15
CA LEU A 72 25.54 -2.71 3.85
C LEU A 72 25.01 -1.50 4.60
N CYS A 73 23.69 -1.30 4.63
CA CYS A 73 23.08 -0.19 5.37
C CYS A 73 23.25 -0.35 6.88
N GLY A 74 23.30 -1.59 7.40
CA GLY A 74 23.64 -1.86 8.79
C GLY A 74 25.06 -1.44 9.12
N ILE A 75 26.02 -1.73 8.24
CA ILE A 75 27.41 -1.27 8.38
C ILE A 75 27.49 0.27 8.33
N ILE A 76 26.78 0.91 7.38
CA ILE A 76 26.69 2.38 7.30
C ILE A 76 26.15 2.95 8.62
N ASP A 77 25.13 2.33 9.19
CA ASP A 77 24.53 2.79 10.43
C ASP A 77 25.50 2.67 11.60
N ILE A 78 26.12 1.51 11.80
CA ILE A 78 27.10 1.27 12.87
C ILE A 78 28.25 2.28 12.84
N PHE A 79 28.87 2.50 11.67
CA PHE A 79 30.09 3.30 11.57
C PHE A 79 29.87 4.77 11.27
N LEU A 80 28.77 5.13 10.58
CA LEU A 80 28.55 6.49 10.09
C LEU A 80 27.35 7.18 10.76
N VAL A 81 26.39 6.44 11.32
CA VAL A 81 25.32 6.99 12.18
C VAL A 81 25.73 6.89 13.64
N GLY A 82 26.06 5.69 14.15
CA GLY A 82 26.50 5.46 15.52
C GLY A 82 25.52 6.01 16.55
N LYS A 83 26.04 6.75 17.53
CA LYS A 83 25.24 7.49 18.52
C LYS A 83 25.51 9.00 18.45
N PRO A 84 24.65 9.84 19.06
CA PRO A 84 24.93 11.28 19.18
C PRO A 84 26.33 11.53 19.76
N GLY A 85 27.03 12.54 19.20
CA GLY A 85 28.41 12.88 19.58
C GLY A 85 29.51 12.05 18.88
N GLU A 86 29.19 10.86 18.35
CA GLU A 86 30.13 9.96 17.65
C GLU A 86 29.82 9.83 16.15
N SER A 87 28.91 10.66 15.61
CA SER A 87 28.27 10.45 14.29
C SER A 87 28.87 11.29 13.15
N PRO A 88 29.61 10.70 12.18
CA PRO A 88 30.05 11.42 10.99
C PRO A 88 28.90 11.97 10.13
N LEU A 89 27.83 11.19 9.91
CA LEU A 89 26.64 11.66 9.19
C LEU A 89 25.83 12.65 10.02
N GLY A 90 25.90 12.56 11.35
CA GLY A 90 25.36 13.55 12.29
C GLY A 90 25.95 14.93 12.04
N ASN A 91 27.26 15.04 11.87
CA ASN A 91 27.93 16.31 11.56
C ASN A 91 27.44 16.94 10.25
N ILE A 92 27.20 16.11 9.22
CA ILE A 92 26.66 16.57 7.93
C ILE A 92 25.22 17.07 8.12
N THR A 93 24.44 16.35 8.90
CA THR A 93 23.04 16.67 9.18
C THR A 93 22.92 17.94 10.03
N ASP A 94 23.73 18.08 11.08
CA ASP A 94 23.80 19.29 11.90
C ASP A 94 24.17 20.52 11.06
N LYS A 95 25.14 20.40 10.15
CA LYS A 95 25.49 21.48 9.21
C LYS A 95 24.32 21.81 8.30
N TRP A 96 23.63 20.80 7.77
CA TRP A 96 22.45 21.03 6.93
C TRP A 96 21.37 21.82 7.67
N PHE A 97 21.07 21.46 8.93
CA PHE A 97 20.12 22.21 9.76
C PHE A 97 20.58 23.64 10.04
N ALA A 98 21.86 23.84 10.37
CA ALA A 98 22.43 25.18 10.57
C ALA A 98 22.28 26.07 9.32
N ASP A 99 22.57 25.52 8.15
CA ASP A 99 22.41 26.22 6.88
C ASP A 99 20.93 26.57 6.61
N ARG A 100 20.00 25.65 6.89
CA ARG A 100 18.56 25.88 6.74
C ARG A 100 18.01 26.92 7.73
N THR A 101 18.43 26.91 8.99
CA THR A 101 18.07 27.94 9.98
C THR A 101 18.57 29.31 9.53
N THR A 102 19.80 29.38 9.00
CA THR A 102 20.38 30.62 8.46
C THR A 102 19.65 31.10 7.20
N ASP A 103 19.31 30.19 6.28
CA ASP A 103 18.47 30.49 5.10
C ASP A 103 17.10 31.07 5.51
N PHE A 104 16.47 30.48 6.53
CA PHE A 104 15.21 30.95 7.06
C PHE A 104 15.33 32.34 7.70
N ALA A 105 16.39 32.59 8.46
CA ALA A 105 16.69 33.91 9.00
C ALA A 105 16.85 34.95 7.89
N ARG A 106 17.60 34.62 6.81
CA ARG A 106 17.73 35.50 5.63
C ARG A 106 16.38 35.82 4.99
N LYS A 107 15.52 34.81 4.80
CA LYS A 107 14.13 35.03 4.33
C LYS A 107 13.33 35.92 5.27
N CYS A 108 13.62 35.86 6.56
CA CYS A 108 13.07 36.74 7.57
C CYS A 108 13.70 38.14 7.62
N LYS A 109 14.57 38.51 6.67
CA LYS A 109 15.29 39.79 6.59
C LYS A 109 16.41 39.98 7.63
N TRP A 110 16.94 38.89 8.18
CA TRP A 110 18.20 38.93 8.91
C TRP A 110 19.37 39.24 7.96
N LYS A 111 20.34 40.02 8.43
CA LYS A 111 21.57 40.36 7.68
C LYS A 111 22.76 39.70 8.39
N ASP A 112 23.57 39.03 7.58
CA ASP A 112 24.79 38.40 8.07
C ASP A 112 25.90 39.44 8.23
N ASN A 113 26.47 39.49 9.44
CA ASN A 113 27.54 40.41 9.80
C ASN A 113 28.89 39.70 9.95
N GLY A 114 29.00 38.44 9.52
CA GLY A 114 30.25 37.67 9.43
C GLY A 114 30.61 36.89 10.71
N GLU A 115 30.65 37.54 11.87
CA GLU A 115 31.00 36.86 13.13
C GLU A 115 29.80 36.12 13.74
N ASN A 116 29.97 34.82 14.01
CA ASN A 116 28.95 33.94 14.61
C ASN A 116 27.60 34.01 13.87
N SER A 117 27.63 33.86 12.54
CA SER A 117 26.45 33.97 11.66
C SER A 117 25.28 33.09 12.10
N LEU A 118 25.54 31.84 12.50
CA LEU A 118 24.50 30.94 13.02
C LEU A 118 23.91 31.43 14.34
N SER A 119 24.73 31.71 15.36
CA SER A 119 24.25 32.16 16.68
C SER A 119 23.50 33.49 16.59
N SER A 120 23.94 34.39 15.71
CA SER A 120 23.27 35.67 15.48
C SER A 120 21.97 35.53 14.67
N ALA A 121 21.90 34.56 13.74
CA ALA A 121 20.66 34.18 13.06
C ALA A 121 19.63 33.58 14.04
N ILE A 122 20.05 32.62 14.88
CA ILE A 122 19.21 32.03 15.94
C ILE A 122 18.67 33.13 16.84
N ARG A 123 19.54 34.00 17.38
CA ARG A 123 19.12 35.11 18.24
C ARG A 123 18.15 36.08 17.57
N TYR A 124 18.30 36.30 16.26
CA TYR A 124 17.36 37.12 15.51
C TYR A 124 15.99 36.46 15.41
N LEU A 125 15.95 35.15 15.13
CA LEU A 125 14.73 34.36 15.06
C LEU A 125 14.03 34.25 16.41
N GLU A 126 14.76 33.93 17.49
CA GLU A 126 14.25 33.90 18.88
C GLU A 126 13.54 35.23 19.24
N LYS A 127 14.12 36.37 18.85
CA LYS A 127 13.53 37.71 19.08
C LYS A 127 12.33 38.02 18.19
N LYS A 128 12.36 37.55 16.94
CA LYS A 128 11.32 37.81 15.95
C LYS A 128 10.07 36.98 16.20
N PHE A 129 10.26 35.72 16.58
CA PHE A 129 9.25 34.74 16.92
C PHE A 129 9.27 34.50 18.43
N LYS A 130 9.04 35.58 19.18
CA LYS A 130 9.02 35.54 20.64
C LYS A 130 7.84 34.69 21.10
N ILE A 131 8.04 33.93 22.18
CA ILE A 131 7.05 33.06 22.82
C ILE A 131 7.18 33.20 24.36
N PRO A 132 6.11 32.91 25.13
CA PRO A 132 6.14 33.06 26.59
C PRO A 132 6.65 31.82 27.32
N TYR A 133 6.89 30.71 26.64
CA TYR A 133 7.23 29.40 27.23
C TYR A 133 8.71 28.99 27.01
N ASP A 134 9.60 29.96 26.72
CA ASP A 134 11.05 29.74 26.53
C ASP A 134 11.87 29.88 27.84
N GLN A 135 11.39 29.33 28.96
CA GLN A 135 12.13 29.36 30.22
C GLN A 135 13.32 28.40 30.19
N ARG A 136 14.52 28.90 30.49
CA ARG A 136 15.78 28.12 30.44
C ARG A 136 16.20 27.53 31.79
N GLY A 137 15.44 27.80 32.86
CA GLY A 137 15.68 27.27 34.19
C GLY A 137 16.90 27.87 34.93
N ALA A 138 17.51 28.95 34.45
CA ALA A 138 18.61 29.63 35.14
C ALA A 138 18.13 30.94 35.76
N GLY A 139 17.78 30.93 37.04
CA GLY A 139 17.33 32.12 37.80
C GLY A 139 15.83 32.40 37.77
N ASP A 140 15.05 31.60 37.04
CA ASP A 140 13.59 31.69 36.99
C ASP A 140 12.94 30.81 38.06
N ALA A 141 11.74 31.18 38.53
CA ALA A 141 10.96 30.42 39.53
C ALA A 141 10.75 28.93 39.14
N ALA A 142 10.85 28.62 37.85
CA ALA A 142 10.72 27.30 37.25
C ALA A 142 11.87 26.33 37.57
N SER A 143 13.08 26.82 37.92
CA SER A 143 14.27 25.98 38.15
C SER A 143 14.15 25.09 39.39
N PHE A 144 13.73 25.67 40.51
CA PHE A 144 13.65 24.98 41.80
C PHE A 144 12.43 24.07 41.92
N ILE A 145 11.35 24.35 41.18
CA ILE A 145 10.07 23.66 41.33
C ILE A 145 9.89 22.54 40.28
N PHE A 146 10.47 22.67 39.08
CA PHE A 146 10.18 21.78 37.94
C PHE A 146 11.40 21.05 37.37
N GLY A 147 12.58 21.18 37.99
CA GLY A 147 13.81 20.51 37.55
C GLY A 147 14.18 20.82 36.10
N LEU A 148 13.87 22.03 35.64
CA LEU A 148 14.16 22.52 34.31
C LEU A 148 15.60 23.01 34.23
N ASN A 149 16.30 22.59 33.17
CA ASN A 149 17.65 23.04 32.88
C ASN A 149 17.81 23.32 31.38
N PRO A 150 18.90 23.98 30.96
CA PRO A 150 19.14 24.27 29.55
C PRO A 150 19.22 23.01 28.66
N THR A 151 19.52 21.84 29.23
CA THR A 151 19.66 20.59 28.47
C THR A 151 18.33 19.85 28.25
N ASN A 152 17.29 20.08 29.05
CA ASN A 152 16.02 19.35 28.95
C ASN A 152 14.77 20.21 28.70
N HIS A 153 14.87 21.53 28.81
CA HIS A 153 13.68 22.39 28.75
C HIS A 153 12.89 22.30 27.43
N HIS A 154 13.54 22.18 26.26
CA HIS A 154 12.80 21.98 25.00
C HIS A 154 12.01 20.66 25.00
N PHE A 155 12.50 19.62 25.69
CA PHE A 155 11.78 18.36 25.80
C PHE A 155 10.67 18.45 26.84
N LYS A 156 10.93 18.98 28.04
CA LYS A 156 9.91 19.06 29.10
C LYS A 156 8.77 20.02 28.75
N SER A 157 9.06 21.12 28.06
CA SER A 157 8.06 22.09 27.61
C SER A 157 7.27 21.55 26.43
N LEU A 158 5.97 21.33 26.61
CA LEU A 158 5.11 20.74 25.58
C LEU A 158 5.07 21.58 24.32
N ALA A 159 5.11 22.90 24.46
CA ALA A 159 5.02 23.83 23.34
C ALA A 159 6.27 23.84 22.43
N HIS A 160 7.39 23.26 22.89
CA HIS A 160 8.62 23.04 22.12
C HIS A 160 8.64 21.68 21.39
N ASN A 161 7.68 20.79 21.66
CA ASN A 161 7.58 19.52 20.97
C ASN A 161 7.05 19.69 19.54
N PRO A 162 7.72 19.14 18.50
CA PRO A 162 7.23 19.14 17.13
C PRO A 162 6.10 18.10 16.92
N SER A 163 5.00 18.23 17.67
CA SER A 163 3.80 17.38 17.57
C SER A 163 2.54 18.23 17.41
N LEU A 164 1.41 17.60 17.05
CA LEU A 164 0.12 18.29 17.00
C LEU A 164 -0.31 18.79 18.38
N LEU A 165 0.01 18.04 19.44
CA LEU A 165 -0.27 18.47 20.80
C LEU A 165 0.67 19.60 21.23
N GLY A 166 1.94 19.56 20.82
CA GLY A 166 2.86 20.68 21.04
C GLY A 166 2.43 21.97 20.34
N LEU A 167 1.88 21.89 19.13
CA LEU A 167 1.23 23.03 18.47
C LEU A 167 0.04 23.56 19.28
N PHE A 168 -0.81 22.66 19.78
CA PHE A 168 -1.96 23.04 20.60
C PHE A 168 -1.52 23.80 21.86
N PHE A 169 -0.56 23.25 22.61
CA PHE A 169 -0.03 23.91 23.81
C PHE A 169 0.69 25.21 23.48
N SER A 170 1.44 25.28 22.39
CA SER A 170 2.07 26.55 21.96
C SER A 170 1.04 27.66 21.71
N ILE A 171 -0.08 27.34 21.06
CA ILE A 171 -1.15 28.32 20.84
C ILE A 171 -1.79 28.69 22.19
N LEU A 172 -2.13 27.70 23.02
CA LEU A 172 -2.72 27.93 24.34
C LEU A 172 -1.84 28.85 25.21
N ASP A 173 -0.54 28.56 25.27
CA ASP A 173 0.44 29.23 26.09
C ASP A 173 0.64 30.68 25.64
N GLN A 174 0.64 30.92 24.33
CA GLN A 174 0.66 32.28 23.77
C GLN A 174 -0.61 33.07 24.06
N PHE A 175 -1.79 32.43 24.06
CA PHE A 175 -3.04 33.13 24.37
C PHE A 175 -3.16 33.47 25.86
N THR A 176 -2.59 32.64 26.73
CA THR A 176 -2.76 32.73 28.19
C THR A 176 -1.55 33.30 28.91
N ASN A 177 -0.46 33.57 28.19
CA ASN A 177 0.84 33.90 28.77
C ASN A 177 1.27 32.85 29.82
N SER A 178 1.17 31.58 29.46
CA SER A 178 1.53 30.45 30.34
C SER A 178 2.61 29.57 29.71
N SER A 179 3.02 28.53 30.43
CA SER A 179 3.97 27.53 29.95
C SER A 179 3.63 26.17 30.56
N HIS A 180 3.37 25.16 29.72
CA HIS A 180 3.02 23.81 30.17
C HIS A 180 4.19 22.83 30.02
N PHE A 181 4.45 22.08 31.09
CA PHE A 181 5.56 21.15 31.21
C PHE A 181 5.12 19.74 31.63
N ILE A 182 5.91 18.75 31.20
CA ILE A 182 5.89 17.40 31.77
C ILE A 182 7.12 17.21 32.66
N SER A 183 6.89 16.86 33.94
CA SER A 183 7.94 16.42 34.86
C SER A 183 7.39 15.35 35.80
N ASP A 184 8.15 14.28 36.02
CA ASP A 184 7.83 13.22 36.98
C ASP A 184 6.43 12.62 36.79
N GLY A 185 6.00 12.51 35.53
CA GLY A 185 4.69 11.97 35.17
C GLY A 185 3.51 12.91 35.41
N GLU A 186 3.76 14.18 35.76
CA GLU A 186 2.74 15.19 36.00
C GLU A 186 2.70 16.24 34.88
N LEU A 187 1.52 16.79 34.64
CA LEU A 187 1.31 17.95 33.78
C LEU A 187 1.26 19.21 34.65
N ILE A 188 2.23 20.08 34.44
CA ILE A 188 2.46 21.26 35.26
C ILE A 188 2.25 22.51 34.40
N SER A 189 1.58 23.52 34.94
CA SER A 189 1.38 24.81 34.27
C SER A 189 1.99 25.95 35.08
N LEU A 190 2.75 26.80 34.42
CA LEU A 190 3.25 28.07 34.96
C LEU A 190 2.41 29.21 34.37
N ALA A 191 1.68 29.93 35.22
CA ALA A 191 0.97 31.14 34.83
C ALA A 191 1.90 32.37 34.83
N ASP A 192 1.58 33.35 33.99
CA ASP A 192 2.39 34.57 33.77
C ASP A 192 3.86 34.26 33.47
N ALA A 193 4.04 33.42 32.46
CA ALA A 193 5.31 32.79 32.13
C ALA A 193 6.35 33.79 31.60
N ASP A 194 5.92 34.89 30.97
CA ASP A 194 6.73 36.08 30.66
C ASP A 194 5.90 37.35 30.87
N GLY A 195 6.16 38.11 31.93
CA GLY A 195 5.43 39.34 32.26
C GLY A 195 5.52 40.47 31.22
N LYS A 196 6.26 40.28 30.11
CA LYS A 196 6.34 41.23 28.98
C LYS A 196 5.85 40.63 27.66
N PHE A 197 5.28 39.42 27.67
CA PHE A 197 4.79 38.80 26.45
C PHE A 197 3.37 39.26 26.13
N GLU A 198 3.18 39.66 24.87
CA GLU A 198 1.85 39.96 24.33
C GLU A 198 1.72 39.30 22.96
N LEU A 199 0.68 38.48 22.80
CA LEU A 199 0.35 37.88 21.52
C LEU A 199 -0.22 38.94 20.57
N ARG A 200 0.47 39.13 19.45
CA ARG A 200 0.09 40.09 18.40
C ARG A 200 -1.16 39.63 17.65
N GLY A 201 -1.98 40.60 17.24
CA GLY A 201 -3.22 40.40 16.50
C GLY A 201 -4.37 41.23 17.07
N ASN A 202 -5.21 41.79 16.20
CA ASN A 202 -6.31 42.66 16.60
C ASN A 202 -7.61 41.90 16.88
N ASP A 203 -7.66 40.62 16.48
CA ASP A 203 -8.81 39.73 16.59
C ASP A 203 -8.35 38.28 16.82
N ILE A 204 -9.27 37.38 17.12
CA ILE A 204 -8.95 35.98 17.44
C ILE A 204 -8.27 35.27 16.26
N SER A 205 -8.76 35.47 15.04
CA SER A 205 -8.21 34.81 13.84
C SER A 205 -6.78 35.29 13.54
N SER A 206 -6.52 36.60 13.66
CA SER A 206 -5.17 37.14 13.48
C SER A 206 -4.23 36.71 14.60
N LYS A 207 -4.70 36.59 15.84
CA LYS A 207 -3.92 36.03 16.96
C LYS A 207 -3.59 34.55 16.77
N LEU A 208 -4.54 33.74 16.30
CA LEU A 208 -4.30 32.32 15.98
C LEU A 208 -3.22 32.18 14.89
N TYR A 209 -3.31 32.96 13.82
CA TYR A 209 -2.30 32.96 12.77
C TYR A 209 -0.92 33.38 13.31
N CYS A 210 -0.85 34.45 14.11
CA CYS A 210 0.40 34.90 14.71
C CYS A 210 1.00 33.84 15.65
N ALA A 211 0.16 33.19 16.47
CA ALA A 211 0.61 32.13 17.38
C ALA A 211 1.20 30.93 16.63
N PHE A 212 0.54 30.51 15.54
CA PHE A 212 1.03 29.45 14.67
C PHE A 212 2.37 29.82 14.00
N VAL A 213 2.48 31.04 13.48
CA VAL A 213 3.71 31.53 12.83
C VAL A 213 4.86 31.67 13.84
N ASN A 214 4.58 32.16 15.04
CA ASN A 214 5.55 32.22 16.14
C ASN A 214 6.05 30.82 16.49
N TRP A 215 5.16 29.85 16.63
CA TRP A 215 5.54 28.47 16.95
C TRP A 215 6.50 27.88 15.92
N ILE A 216 6.15 27.93 14.63
CA ILE A 216 7.02 27.41 13.56
C ILE A 216 8.35 28.17 13.54
N GLY A 217 8.31 29.50 13.62
CA GLY A 217 9.50 30.32 13.55
C GLY A 217 10.45 30.08 14.73
N HIS A 218 9.91 29.82 15.92
CA HIS A 218 10.67 29.51 17.12
C HIS A 218 11.26 28.09 17.07
N LEU A 219 10.48 27.08 16.65
CA LEU A 219 11.03 25.73 16.45
C LEU A 219 12.21 25.72 15.48
N ILE A 220 12.15 26.51 14.39
CA ILE A 220 13.25 26.59 13.41
C ILE A 220 14.51 27.23 14.03
N SER A 221 14.39 28.14 15.00
CA SER A 221 15.57 28.63 15.73
C SER A 221 16.17 27.54 16.60
N ASP A 222 15.33 26.80 17.32
CA ASP A 222 15.76 25.81 18.30
C ASP A 222 16.33 24.55 17.66
N MET A 223 15.96 24.24 16.41
CA MET A 223 16.48 23.11 15.65
C MET A 223 18.00 23.09 15.57
N SER A 224 18.65 24.25 15.51
CA SER A 224 20.11 24.38 15.37
C SER A 224 20.83 24.65 16.70
N GLY A 225 20.14 24.49 17.83
CA GLY A 225 20.70 24.77 19.15
C GLY A 225 20.45 26.20 19.62
N SER A 226 21.06 26.56 20.75
CA SER A 226 20.93 27.90 21.34
C SER A 226 22.06 28.82 20.87
N SER A 227 21.72 30.10 20.69
CA SER A 227 22.67 31.19 20.40
C SER A 227 23.77 31.36 21.47
N SER A 228 23.57 30.81 22.67
CA SER A 228 24.48 30.90 23.82
C SER A 228 25.27 29.62 24.10
N SER A 229 24.98 28.52 23.40
CA SER A 229 25.60 27.22 23.67
C SER A 229 27.05 27.16 23.17
N LYS A 230 27.93 26.52 23.95
CA LYS A 230 29.28 26.14 23.49
C LYS A 230 29.20 24.74 22.88
N GLY A 231 29.39 24.61 21.57
CA GLY A 231 29.30 23.34 20.85
C GLY A 231 27.97 23.18 20.10
N ARG A 232 27.46 21.94 20.02
CA ARG A 232 26.29 21.56 19.21
C ARG A 232 24.95 22.16 19.70
N GLY A 233 24.84 22.40 21.01
CA GLY A 233 23.60 22.83 21.68
C GLY A 233 22.48 21.78 21.62
N MET A 234 21.38 22.01 22.34
CA MET A 234 20.20 21.14 22.28
C MET A 234 19.28 21.55 21.14
N GLY A 235 18.98 20.62 20.23
CA GLY A 235 18.01 20.83 19.17
C GLY A 235 16.57 20.78 19.68
N ILE A 236 15.60 20.74 18.77
CA ILE A 236 14.21 20.39 19.15
C ILE A 236 14.10 18.88 19.42
N PRO A 237 13.22 18.46 20.34
CA PRO A 237 12.95 17.06 20.61
C PRO A 237 12.65 16.25 19.35
N SER A 238 13.09 14.99 19.34
CA SER A 238 12.75 14.04 18.29
C SER A 238 11.22 13.84 18.18
N PRO A 239 10.61 14.04 16.99
CA PRO A 239 9.19 13.73 16.78
C PRO A 239 8.77 12.29 17.13
N PHE A 240 9.71 11.34 17.16
CA PHE A 240 9.44 9.95 17.57
C PHE A 240 9.53 9.71 19.07
N TRP A 241 9.93 10.70 19.86
CA TRP A 241 10.05 10.58 21.32
C TRP A 241 9.14 11.57 22.06
N THR A 242 8.69 12.63 21.40
CA THR A 242 7.78 13.63 21.97
C THR A 242 6.40 13.07 22.35
N TRP A 243 5.96 11.97 21.71
CA TRP A 243 4.70 11.31 22.05
C TRP A 243 4.65 10.82 23.50
N THR A 244 5.79 10.61 24.15
CA THR A 244 5.84 10.20 25.56
C THR A 244 5.27 11.29 26.47
N ASN A 245 5.61 12.56 26.20
CA ASN A 245 4.98 13.70 26.85
C ASN A 245 3.50 13.81 26.46
N ASP A 246 3.17 13.57 25.19
CA ASP A 246 1.79 13.69 24.71
C ASP A 246 0.86 12.70 25.43
N ILE A 247 1.31 11.46 25.67
CA ILE A 247 0.55 10.47 26.45
C ILE A 247 0.34 10.93 27.88
N ILE A 248 1.39 11.43 28.55
CA ILE A 248 1.27 11.88 29.94
C ILE A 248 0.30 13.07 30.01
N ALA A 249 0.44 14.05 29.11
CA ALA A 249 -0.44 15.20 29.03
C ALA A 249 -1.91 14.80 28.82
N ILE A 250 -2.18 13.87 27.89
CA ILE A 250 -3.53 13.36 27.63
C ILE A 250 -4.08 12.62 28.84
N LYS A 251 -3.32 11.71 29.44
CA LYS A 251 -3.75 10.94 30.61
C LYS A 251 -4.11 11.86 31.77
N ARG A 252 -3.25 12.84 32.08
CA ARG A 252 -3.50 13.81 33.15
C ARG A 252 -4.71 14.69 32.86
N SER A 253 -4.87 15.16 31.62
CA SER A 253 -6.02 15.97 31.22
C SER A 253 -7.35 15.21 31.28
N LEU A 254 -7.32 13.88 31.16
CA LEU A 254 -8.49 13.00 31.25
C LEU A 254 -8.65 12.34 32.64
N ASN A 255 -7.88 12.76 33.64
CA ASN A 255 -7.84 12.16 34.98
C ASN A 255 -7.56 10.64 34.97
N ILE A 256 -6.80 10.17 33.99
CA ILE A 256 -6.33 8.78 33.89
C ILE A 256 -4.98 8.68 34.61
N PRO A 257 -4.79 7.70 35.52
CA PRO A 257 -3.50 7.49 36.19
C PRO A 257 -2.38 7.21 35.19
N VAL A 258 -1.24 7.87 35.38
CA VAL A 258 -0.01 7.60 34.63
C VAL A 258 0.62 6.34 35.22
N SER A 259 0.91 5.37 34.36
CA SER A 259 1.49 4.09 34.76
C SER A 259 3.01 4.19 34.94
N GLN A 260 3.59 3.24 35.66
CA GLN A 260 5.04 3.12 35.78
C GLN A 260 5.71 3.01 34.39
N PHE A 261 5.08 2.31 33.45
CA PHE A 261 5.59 2.18 32.09
C PHE A 261 5.68 3.54 31.36
N ASP A 262 4.64 4.38 31.49
CA ASP A 262 4.65 5.71 30.88
C ASP A 262 5.82 6.56 31.41
N ASN A 263 6.01 6.55 32.74
CA ASN A 263 7.10 7.28 33.38
C ASN A 263 8.47 6.75 32.95
N SER A 264 8.68 5.43 32.95
CA SER A 264 9.97 4.84 32.56
C SER A 264 10.33 5.13 31.10
N ILE A 265 9.35 5.11 30.19
CA ILE A 265 9.58 5.44 28.77
C ILE A 265 9.83 6.95 28.59
N ASN A 266 9.14 7.81 29.34
CA ASN A 266 9.38 9.24 29.32
C ASN A 266 10.78 9.60 29.87
N GLU A 267 11.19 8.99 30.99
CA GLU A 267 12.54 9.13 31.55
C GLU A 267 13.60 8.67 30.55
N LEU A 268 13.39 7.52 29.89
CA LEU A 268 14.27 7.06 28.82
C LEU A 268 14.38 8.11 27.69
N ALA A 269 13.26 8.68 27.25
CA ALA A 269 13.21 9.69 26.20
C ALA A 269 13.95 10.98 26.60
N ILE A 270 13.82 11.41 27.86
CA ILE A 270 14.59 12.54 28.42
C ILE A 270 16.09 12.20 28.42
N ASN A 271 16.47 11.02 28.91
CA ASN A 271 17.87 10.60 29.03
C ASN A 271 18.57 10.56 27.66
N ILE A 272 17.95 9.97 26.64
CA ILE A 272 18.55 9.95 25.29
C ILE A 272 18.57 11.35 24.67
N TYR A 273 17.57 12.20 24.96
CA TYR A 273 17.52 13.56 24.47
C TYR A 273 18.66 14.40 25.05
N GLU A 274 18.91 14.30 26.36
CA GLU A 274 20.03 14.96 27.05
C GLU A 274 21.40 14.53 26.50
N GLU A 275 21.53 13.29 26.03
CA GLU A 275 22.71 12.79 25.32
C GLU A 275 22.80 13.26 23.86
N GLY A 276 21.82 14.02 23.37
CA GLY A 276 21.83 14.66 22.06
C GLY A 276 20.93 14.01 21.00
N PHE A 277 20.07 13.06 21.37
CA PHE A 277 19.06 12.47 20.48
C PHE A 277 17.90 13.44 20.21
N ASP A 278 18.16 14.42 19.35
CA ASP A 278 17.19 15.42 18.91
C ASP A 278 16.72 15.16 17.46
N ALA A 279 15.86 16.02 16.92
CA ALA A 279 15.34 15.88 15.56
C ALA A 279 16.44 15.84 14.48
N ARG A 280 17.62 16.44 14.74
CA ARG A 280 18.75 16.40 13.80
C ARG A 280 19.33 15.00 13.74
N PHE A 281 19.61 14.38 14.89
CA PHE A 281 20.12 13.01 14.94
C PHE A 281 19.10 11.99 14.41
N GLN A 282 17.80 12.16 14.72
CA GLN A 282 16.76 11.32 14.11
C GLN A 282 16.76 11.44 12.58
N SER A 283 17.04 12.61 12.03
CA SER A 283 17.17 12.79 10.56
C SER A 283 18.40 12.06 10.01
N THR A 284 19.48 11.99 10.78
CA THR A 284 20.66 11.17 10.46
C THR A 284 20.31 9.69 10.36
N GLN A 285 19.51 9.16 11.30
CA GLN A 285 19.04 7.76 11.26
C GLN A 285 18.22 7.43 10.00
N ALA A 286 17.56 8.42 9.38
CA ALA A 286 16.82 8.18 8.14
C ALA A 286 17.73 7.95 6.92
N ILE A 287 19.01 8.34 6.97
CA ILE A 287 19.93 8.27 5.82
C ILE A 287 20.16 6.82 5.35
N PRO A 288 20.57 5.85 6.22
CA PRO A 288 20.72 4.46 5.79
C PRO A 288 19.42 3.85 5.27
N VAL A 289 18.28 4.22 5.87
CA VAL A 289 16.94 3.75 5.44
C VAL A 289 16.63 4.18 4.01
N LEU A 290 16.93 5.44 3.67
CA LEU A 290 16.76 5.97 2.31
C LEU A 290 17.72 5.33 1.32
N ILE A 291 19.00 5.14 1.69
CA ILE A 291 19.98 4.46 0.86
C ILE A 291 19.51 3.02 0.56
N ASN A 292 19.00 2.31 1.57
CA ASN A 292 18.50 0.95 1.41
C ASN A 292 17.32 0.89 0.41
N GLU A 293 16.36 1.82 0.52
CA GLU A 293 15.27 1.96 -0.45
C GLU A 293 15.78 2.19 -1.87
N MET A 294 16.74 3.11 -2.03
CA MET A 294 17.27 3.48 -3.34
C MET A 294 18.04 2.32 -4.00
N LEU A 295 18.92 1.65 -3.26
CA LEU A 295 19.73 0.55 -3.76
C LEU A 295 18.88 -0.64 -4.18
N VAL A 296 17.92 -1.06 -3.34
CA VAL A 296 17.03 -2.19 -3.66
C VAL A 296 16.18 -1.88 -4.88
N ARG A 297 15.63 -0.66 -4.99
CA ARG A 297 14.83 -0.23 -6.14
C ARG A 297 15.66 -0.15 -7.41
N LEU A 298 16.89 0.35 -7.33
CA LEU A 298 17.80 0.42 -8.46
C LEU A 298 18.16 -0.98 -8.97
N VAL A 299 18.58 -1.87 -8.06
CA VAL A 299 18.93 -3.25 -8.41
C VAL A 299 17.74 -3.97 -9.04
N TYR A 300 16.54 -3.85 -8.44
CA TYR A 300 15.32 -4.40 -9.02
C TYR A 300 15.06 -3.87 -10.44
N ALA A 301 15.14 -2.56 -10.64
CA ALA A 301 14.90 -1.94 -11.94
C ALA A 301 15.90 -2.45 -13.00
N ILE A 302 17.19 -2.51 -12.66
CA ILE A 302 18.24 -3.03 -13.55
C ILE A 302 17.95 -4.49 -13.93
N ARG A 303 17.62 -5.34 -12.96
CA ARG A 303 17.35 -6.76 -13.22
C ARG A 303 16.12 -6.95 -14.11
N ARG A 304 15.05 -6.20 -13.86
CA ARG A 304 13.84 -6.26 -14.67
C ARG A 304 14.06 -5.69 -16.08
N LEU A 305 14.94 -4.71 -16.22
CA LEU A 305 15.36 -4.17 -17.51
C LEU A 305 16.14 -5.20 -18.34
N ILE A 306 17.10 -5.89 -17.73
CA ILE A 306 17.85 -6.96 -18.38
C ILE A 306 16.90 -8.09 -18.81
N LYS A 307 15.99 -8.49 -17.92
CA LYS A 307 14.98 -9.50 -18.22
C LYS A 307 14.09 -9.09 -19.41
N TYR A 308 13.61 -7.85 -19.43
CA TYR A 308 12.82 -7.31 -20.52
C TYR A 308 13.52 -7.43 -21.88
N PHE A 309 14.78 -6.99 -21.98
CA PHE A 309 15.53 -7.06 -23.24
C PHE A 309 15.96 -8.48 -23.64
N THR A 310 15.95 -9.43 -22.70
CA THR A 310 16.29 -10.83 -22.97
C THR A 310 15.07 -11.62 -23.44
N GLU A 311 13.89 -11.34 -22.87
CA GLU A 311 12.66 -12.12 -23.10
C GLU A 311 11.70 -11.49 -24.11
N THR A 312 11.86 -10.20 -24.45
CA THR A 312 10.94 -9.49 -25.36
C THR A 312 11.57 -9.35 -26.75
N ASP A 313 10.87 -9.83 -27.77
CA ASP A 313 11.27 -9.72 -29.18
C ASP A 313 11.47 -8.27 -29.61
N LYS A 314 12.41 -8.03 -30.54
CA LYS A 314 12.77 -6.66 -30.95
C LYS A 314 11.57 -5.87 -31.50
N GLU A 315 10.69 -6.53 -32.24
CA GLU A 315 9.50 -5.96 -32.87
C GLU A 315 8.46 -5.45 -31.85
N THR A 316 8.38 -6.07 -30.67
CA THR A 316 7.36 -5.75 -29.64
C THR A 316 7.86 -4.78 -28.57
N ARG A 317 9.14 -4.37 -28.66
CA ARG A 317 9.73 -3.48 -27.66
C ARG A 317 9.15 -2.07 -27.76
N SER A 318 8.63 -1.58 -26.66
CA SER A 318 8.26 -0.17 -26.48
C SER A 318 8.72 0.36 -25.13
N PHE A 319 8.85 1.68 -25.02
CA PHE A 319 9.18 2.32 -23.74
C PHE A 319 8.07 2.09 -22.70
N SER A 320 6.80 2.13 -23.12
CA SER A 320 5.65 1.91 -22.23
C SER A 320 5.71 0.52 -21.59
N LEU A 321 5.88 -0.52 -22.40
CA LEU A 321 5.97 -1.91 -21.93
C LEU A 321 7.20 -2.13 -21.04
N MET A 322 8.34 -1.55 -21.42
CA MET A 322 9.56 -1.58 -20.60
C MET A 322 9.30 -0.98 -19.22
N TRP A 323 8.72 0.23 -19.16
CA TRP A 323 8.45 0.92 -17.90
C TRP A 323 7.45 0.15 -17.04
N GLU A 324 6.41 -0.40 -17.63
CA GLU A 324 5.41 -1.20 -16.93
C GLU A 324 6.06 -2.42 -16.23
N LYS A 325 6.94 -3.13 -16.93
CA LYS A 325 7.66 -4.30 -16.41
C LYS A 325 8.77 -3.93 -15.40
N CYS A 326 9.38 -2.74 -15.53
CA CYS A 326 10.58 -2.36 -14.78
C CYS A 326 10.35 -1.39 -13.62
N LYS A 327 9.20 -0.71 -13.55
CA LYS A 327 8.95 0.33 -12.54
C LYS A 327 9.25 -0.21 -11.12
N PRO A 328 10.15 0.43 -10.35
CA PRO A 328 10.57 -0.08 -9.05
C PRO A 328 9.60 0.32 -7.93
N PHE A 329 8.31 0.37 -8.24
CA PHE A 329 7.27 0.83 -7.34
C PHE A 329 6.04 -0.07 -7.49
N SER A 330 5.25 -0.18 -6.42
CA SER A 330 3.93 -0.83 -6.37
C SER A 330 3.90 -2.35 -6.56
N ASN A 331 4.90 -2.97 -7.20
CA ASN A 331 4.96 -4.42 -7.45
C ASN A 331 5.20 -5.23 -6.14
N PRO A 332 4.51 -6.36 -5.92
CA PRO A 332 4.74 -7.24 -4.77
C PRO A 332 6.20 -7.71 -4.60
N THR A 333 6.90 -7.91 -5.70
CA THR A 333 8.30 -8.35 -5.73
C THR A 333 9.23 -7.31 -5.10
N ILE A 334 9.15 -6.04 -5.53
CA ILE A 334 9.98 -4.98 -4.93
C ILE A 334 9.62 -4.78 -3.45
N LYS A 335 8.34 -4.91 -3.07
CA LYS A 335 7.92 -4.84 -1.67
C LYS A 335 8.52 -5.97 -0.84
N ARG A 336 8.59 -7.19 -1.38
CA ARG A 336 9.24 -8.33 -0.72
C ARG A 336 10.75 -8.11 -0.58
N MET A 337 11.42 -7.66 -1.63
CA MET A 337 12.85 -7.30 -1.56
C MET A 337 13.12 -6.22 -0.51
N LEU A 338 12.32 -5.15 -0.48
CA LEU A 338 12.44 -4.09 0.53
C LEU A 338 12.20 -4.62 1.95
N THR A 339 11.29 -5.58 2.13
CA THR A 339 11.06 -6.22 3.43
C THR A 339 12.29 -7.00 3.88
N VAL A 340 12.91 -7.77 2.99
CA VAL A 340 14.14 -8.53 3.28
C VAL A 340 15.30 -7.60 3.59
N ALA A 341 15.45 -6.52 2.81
CA ALA A 341 16.53 -5.56 2.99
C ALA A 341 16.39 -4.79 4.32
N HIS A 342 15.20 -4.27 4.64
CA HIS A 342 14.97 -3.60 5.92
C HIS A 342 15.01 -4.56 7.11
N GLY A 343 14.60 -5.82 6.91
CA GLY A 343 14.71 -6.88 7.92
C GLY A 343 16.17 -7.18 8.25
N THR A 344 17.01 -7.35 7.23
CA THR A 344 18.45 -7.57 7.41
C THR A 344 19.13 -6.36 8.05
N PHE A 345 18.77 -5.15 7.61
CA PHE A 345 19.25 -3.90 8.19
C PHE A 345 18.97 -3.83 9.69
N CYS A 346 17.70 -4.01 10.09
CA CYS A 346 17.30 -3.94 11.50
C CYS A 346 17.94 -5.05 12.34
N LEU A 347 18.14 -6.25 11.77
CA LEU A 347 18.80 -7.34 12.50
C LEU A 347 20.25 -7.00 12.84
N VAL A 348 20.98 -6.39 11.91
CA VAL A 348 22.37 -5.95 12.12
C VAL A 348 22.41 -4.81 13.16
N ASP A 349 21.56 -3.79 12.98
CA ASP A 349 21.46 -2.63 13.87
C ASP A 349 21.06 -3.02 15.32
N ILE A 350 19.99 -3.79 15.49
CA ILE A 350 19.57 -4.30 16.81
C ILE A 350 20.71 -5.12 17.45
N GLY A 351 21.43 -5.91 16.65
CA GLY A 351 22.59 -6.66 17.12
C GLY A 351 23.69 -5.76 17.68
N ASP A 352 24.09 -4.73 16.93
CA ASP A 352 25.09 -3.74 17.35
C ASP A 352 24.65 -2.97 18.61
N ALA A 353 23.44 -2.40 18.59
CA ALA A 353 22.88 -1.67 19.72
C ALA A 353 22.82 -2.54 20.98
N THR A 354 22.47 -3.82 20.86
CA THR A 354 22.45 -4.77 21.99
C THR A 354 23.84 -5.01 22.55
N VAL A 355 24.84 -5.23 21.69
CA VAL A 355 26.22 -5.43 22.12
C VAL A 355 26.73 -4.20 22.87
N HIS A 356 26.54 -3.00 22.31
CA HIS A 356 26.96 -1.76 22.96
C HIS A 356 26.20 -1.49 24.26
N GLY A 357 24.89 -1.77 24.32
CA GLY A 357 24.09 -1.67 25.54
C GLY A 357 24.58 -2.58 26.67
N LEU A 358 25.01 -3.81 26.35
CA LEU A 358 25.58 -4.75 27.32
C LEU A 358 26.99 -4.34 27.76
N VAL A 359 27.82 -3.87 26.83
CA VAL A 359 29.19 -3.40 27.12
C VAL A 359 29.16 -2.18 28.04
N LYS A 360 28.31 -1.19 27.73
CA LYS A 360 28.19 0.04 28.53
C LYS A 360 27.58 -0.21 29.91
N GLY A 361 26.68 -1.20 30.03
CA GLY A 361 26.09 -1.62 31.31
C GLY A 361 26.94 -2.58 32.14
N GLY A 362 28.21 -2.84 31.76
CA GLY A 362 29.12 -3.69 32.53
C GLY A 362 28.66 -5.14 32.67
N GLY A 363 27.96 -5.66 31.66
CA GLY A 363 27.35 -6.99 31.68
C GLY A 363 25.85 -6.99 32.02
N SER A 364 25.30 -5.85 32.45
CA SER A 364 23.84 -5.62 32.50
C SER A 364 23.37 -4.82 31.27
N PHE A 365 22.09 -4.94 30.90
CA PHE A 365 21.55 -4.22 29.75
C PHE A 365 21.31 -2.75 30.08
N ASN A 366 22.02 -1.84 29.41
CA ASN A 366 21.76 -0.40 29.48
C ASN A 366 20.77 0.04 28.38
N PRO A 367 19.51 0.38 28.72
CA PRO A 367 18.51 0.75 27.73
C PRO A 367 18.83 2.10 27.05
N THR A 368 19.41 3.06 27.77
CA THR A 368 19.75 4.38 27.20
C THR A 368 20.78 4.23 26.09
N GLU A 369 21.89 3.51 26.33
CA GLU A 369 22.92 3.29 25.28
C GLU A 369 22.35 2.48 24.10
N PHE A 370 21.49 1.50 24.37
CA PHE A 370 20.81 0.76 23.31
C PHE A 370 19.98 1.67 22.40
N PHE A 371 19.11 2.52 22.97
CA PHE A 371 18.24 3.42 22.20
C PHE A 371 18.98 4.61 21.57
N LEU A 372 20.16 4.99 22.10
CA LEU A 372 21.02 5.98 21.44
C LEU A 372 21.61 5.47 20.11
N ARG A 373 21.74 4.15 19.96
CA ARG A 373 22.28 3.51 18.76
C ARG A 373 21.21 2.96 17.83
N LEU A 374 20.18 2.33 18.38
CA LEU A 374 19.10 1.71 17.62
C LEU A 374 18.52 2.65 16.57
N ASN A 375 18.49 2.24 15.31
CA ASN A 375 17.90 3.01 14.23
C ASN A 375 16.36 2.91 14.25
N ILE A 376 15.72 3.85 14.94
CA ILE A 376 14.26 3.89 15.12
C ILE A 376 13.54 4.12 13.78
N ALA A 377 14.12 4.90 12.88
CA ALA A 377 13.58 5.10 11.53
C ALA A 377 13.54 3.79 10.73
N GLY A 378 14.58 2.95 10.87
CA GLY A 378 14.69 1.61 10.31
C GLY A 378 13.60 0.67 10.81
N VAL A 379 13.45 0.59 12.13
CA VAL A 379 12.42 -0.22 12.78
C VAL A 379 11.02 0.20 12.32
N GLY A 380 10.75 1.51 12.27
CA GLY A 380 9.49 2.04 11.76
C GLY A 380 9.24 1.64 10.30
N ARG A 381 10.25 1.77 9.44
CA ARG A 381 10.13 1.41 8.02
C ARG A 381 9.93 -0.10 7.82
N LEU A 382 10.63 -0.95 8.57
CA LEU A 382 10.44 -2.39 8.56
C LEU A 382 9.02 -2.77 9.00
N THR A 383 8.51 -2.12 10.05
CA THR A 383 7.13 -2.34 10.55
C THR A 383 6.10 -2.11 9.45
N ILE A 384 6.24 -1.04 8.66
CA ILE A 384 5.37 -0.75 7.50
C ILE A 384 5.49 -1.84 6.43
N SER A 385 6.70 -2.33 6.15
CA SER A 385 6.93 -3.43 5.20
C SER A 385 6.25 -4.72 5.66
N LEU A 386 6.43 -5.11 6.93
CA LEU A 386 5.82 -6.32 7.50
C LEU A 386 4.30 -6.24 7.48
N TYR A 387 3.72 -5.10 7.87
CA TYR A 387 2.28 -4.89 7.76
C TYR A 387 1.79 -5.05 6.31
N GLY A 388 2.52 -4.49 5.35
CA GLY A 388 2.22 -4.62 3.92
C GLY A 388 2.35 -6.05 3.38
N GLU A 389 3.25 -6.87 3.92
CA GLU A 389 3.39 -8.29 3.59
C GLU A 389 2.25 -9.11 4.20
N VAL A 390 1.96 -8.94 5.50
CA VAL A 390 0.86 -9.65 6.19
C VAL A 390 -0.49 -9.34 5.53
N LYS A 391 -0.77 -8.06 5.25
CA LYS A 391 -2.00 -7.66 4.56
C LYS A 391 -2.14 -8.32 3.18
N ARG A 392 -1.03 -8.44 2.44
CA ARG A 392 -1.02 -9.08 1.12
C ARG A 392 -1.23 -10.58 1.23
N ASP A 393 -0.58 -11.23 2.18
CA ASP A 393 -0.71 -12.67 2.41
C ASP A 393 -2.16 -13.06 2.75
N ILE A 394 -2.82 -12.31 3.65
CA ILE A 394 -4.25 -12.46 3.94
C ILE A 394 -5.09 -12.27 2.67
N GLY A 395 -4.75 -11.29 1.84
CA GLY A 395 -5.41 -11.04 0.55
C GLY A 395 -5.26 -12.22 -0.41
N ILE A 396 -4.05 -12.78 -0.53
CA ILE A 396 -3.74 -13.95 -1.36
C ILE A 396 -4.52 -15.16 -0.86
N GLN A 397 -4.53 -15.45 0.44
CA GLN A 397 -5.29 -16.59 0.99
C GLN A 397 -6.79 -16.51 0.69
N LYS A 398 -7.37 -15.29 0.77
CA LYS A 398 -8.77 -15.07 0.37
C LYS A 398 -8.98 -15.28 -1.13
N ALA A 399 -8.04 -14.83 -1.94
CA ALA A 399 -8.10 -14.93 -3.39
C ALA A 399 -7.81 -16.35 -3.91
N GLU A 400 -6.99 -17.15 -3.23
CA GLU A 400 -6.73 -18.56 -3.58
C GLU A 400 -7.99 -19.42 -3.49
N ARG A 401 -8.87 -19.16 -2.51
CA ARG A 401 -10.18 -19.80 -2.46
C ARG A 401 -11.03 -19.48 -3.70
N LYS A 402 -10.93 -18.24 -4.21
CA LYS A 402 -11.58 -17.83 -5.45
C LYS A 402 -10.92 -18.46 -6.68
N ILE A 403 -9.59 -18.57 -6.72
CA ILE A 403 -8.89 -19.28 -7.81
C ILE A 403 -9.34 -20.74 -7.89
N ILE A 404 -9.45 -21.43 -6.74
CA ILE A 404 -9.88 -22.83 -6.74
C ILE A 404 -11.30 -22.96 -7.31
N PHE A 405 -12.19 -22.03 -6.98
CA PHE A 405 -13.54 -21.99 -7.54
C PHE A 405 -13.52 -21.66 -9.03
N ALA A 406 -12.83 -20.59 -9.43
CA ALA A 406 -12.70 -20.16 -10.83
C ALA A 406 -12.07 -21.24 -11.72
N ARG A 407 -11.09 -22.01 -11.22
CA ARG A 407 -10.52 -23.15 -11.96
C ARG A 407 -11.51 -24.29 -12.14
N LYS A 408 -12.35 -24.56 -11.14
CA LYS A 408 -13.42 -25.56 -11.28
C LYS A 408 -14.49 -25.11 -12.26
N GLU A 409 -14.86 -23.83 -12.19
CA GLU A 409 -15.80 -23.21 -13.12
C GLU A 409 -15.26 -23.25 -14.55
N LYS A 410 -13.98 -22.89 -14.76
CA LYS A 410 -13.31 -22.99 -16.05
C LYS A 410 -13.37 -24.40 -16.64
N LEU A 411 -13.07 -25.43 -15.86
CA LEU A 411 -13.17 -26.82 -16.32
C LEU A 411 -14.60 -27.17 -16.78
N VAL A 412 -15.62 -26.74 -16.03
CA VAL A 412 -17.03 -26.97 -16.41
C VAL A 412 -17.39 -26.24 -17.71
N VAL A 413 -16.91 -25.02 -17.90
CA VAL A 413 -17.14 -24.24 -19.13
C VAL A 413 -16.38 -24.83 -20.31
N GLU A 414 -15.16 -25.33 -20.11
CA GLU A 414 -14.38 -26.04 -21.14
C GLU A 414 -15.09 -27.32 -21.60
N ASP A 415 -15.56 -28.14 -20.66
CA ASP A 415 -16.37 -29.34 -20.97
C ASP A 415 -17.67 -28.97 -21.72
N TYR A 416 -18.29 -27.85 -21.35
CA TYR A 416 -19.50 -27.33 -22.01
C TYR A 416 -19.21 -26.87 -23.45
N ILE A 417 -18.12 -26.15 -23.69
CA ILE A 417 -17.68 -25.73 -25.03
C ILE A 417 -17.38 -26.96 -25.90
N GLU A 418 -16.71 -27.98 -25.35
CA GLU A 418 -16.46 -29.23 -26.08
C GLU A 418 -17.77 -29.91 -26.48
N GLY A 419 -18.74 -29.98 -25.57
CA GLY A 419 -20.09 -30.47 -25.85
C GLY A 419 -20.82 -29.65 -26.93
N LEU A 420 -20.75 -28.32 -26.89
CA LEU A 420 -21.34 -27.44 -27.89
C LEU A 420 -20.68 -27.60 -29.27
N LYS A 421 -19.35 -27.79 -29.33
CA LYS A 421 -18.62 -28.08 -30.57
C LYS A 421 -19.07 -29.39 -31.18
N LEU A 422 -19.22 -30.44 -30.36
CA LEU A 422 -19.74 -31.74 -30.79
C LEU A 422 -21.19 -31.61 -31.33
N LEU A 423 -22.05 -30.88 -30.62
CA LEU A 423 -23.42 -30.61 -31.07
C LEU A 423 -23.44 -29.82 -32.39
N SER A 424 -22.63 -28.78 -32.51
CA SER A 424 -22.51 -27.99 -33.75
C SER A 424 -22.09 -28.84 -34.94
N GLU A 425 -21.27 -29.87 -34.73
CA GLU A 425 -20.87 -30.82 -35.77
C GLU A 425 -21.99 -31.81 -36.12
N LEU A 426 -22.70 -32.32 -35.11
CA LEU A 426 -23.83 -33.25 -35.28
C LEU A 426 -25.04 -32.61 -35.98
N TYR A 427 -25.34 -31.35 -35.68
CA TYR A 427 -26.49 -30.60 -36.24
C TYR A 427 -26.13 -29.80 -37.50
N ARG A 428 -25.00 -30.10 -38.14
CA ARG A 428 -24.56 -29.46 -39.38
C ARG A 428 -25.36 -29.99 -40.58
N ASP A 429 -26.65 -29.68 -40.62
CA ASP A 429 -27.68 -30.28 -41.47
C ASP A 429 -27.69 -29.78 -42.93
N LYS A 430 -26.51 -29.70 -43.56
CA LYS A 430 -26.38 -29.50 -45.01
C LYS A 430 -27.01 -30.65 -45.81
N ASN A 431 -27.19 -31.83 -45.19
CA ASN A 431 -27.70 -33.04 -45.82
C ASN A 431 -29.23 -33.21 -45.73
N LEU A 432 -29.91 -32.53 -44.80
CA LEU A 432 -31.37 -32.62 -44.65
C LEU A 432 -32.09 -31.92 -45.81
N LEU A 433 -31.54 -30.80 -46.29
CA LEU A 433 -31.96 -30.11 -47.51
C LEU A 433 -31.85 -31.04 -48.74
N ASN A 434 -30.71 -31.72 -48.91
CA ASN A 434 -30.55 -32.68 -50.01
C ASN A 434 -31.53 -33.86 -49.89
N PHE A 435 -31.80 -34.38 -48.70
CA PHE A 435 -32.77 -35.47 -48.54
C PHE A 435 -34.20 -35.07 -48.92
N VAL A 436 -34.66 -33.88 -48.51
CA VAL A 436 -36.01 -33.41 -48.84
C VAL A 436 -36.13 -33.08 -50.34
N THR A 437 -35.11 -32.45 -50.93
CA THR A 437 -35.07 -32.15 -52.36
C THR A 437 -34.93 -33.42 -53.21
N ASP A 438 -34.02 -34.35 -52.85
CA ASP A 438 -33.87 -35.65 -53.52
C ASP A 438 -35.12 -36.54 -53.35
N PHE A 439 -35.85 -36.42 -52.25
CA PHE A 439 -37.11 -37.13 -52.04
C PHE A 439 -38.28 -36.50 -52.82
N GLN A 440 -38.31 -35.18 -52.96
CA GLN A 440 -39.30 -34.46 -53.78
C GLN A 440 -39.05 -34.64 -55.28
N ASP A 441 -37.78 -34.70 -55.71
CA ASP A 441 -37.37 -34.73 -57.12
C ASP A 441 -37.06 -36.14 -57.65
N SER A 442 -37.19 -37.20 -56.84
CA SER A 442 -37.00 -38.59 -57.30
C SER A 442 -38.29 -39.42 -57.35
N ASP A 443 -38.42 -40.27 -58.38
CA ASP A 443 -39.48 -41.30 -58.48
C ASP A 443 -39.31 -42.46 -57.46
N MET A 444 -38.52 -42.29 -56.40
CA MET A 444 -38.19 -43.38 -55.48
C MET A 444 -39.42 -43.96 -54.77
N TYR A 445 -40.40 -43.11 -54.41
CA TYR A 445 -41.67 -43.56 -53.84
C TYR A 445 -42.52 -44.35 -54.87
N ILE A 446 -42.48 -43.95 -56.14
CA ILE A 446 -43.16 -44.66 -57.25
C ILE A 446 -42.52 -46.03 -57.49
N ARG A 447 -41.19 -46.12 -57.58
CA ARG A 447 -40.47 -47.38 -57.79
C ARG A 447 -40.60 -48.35 -56.61
N ALA A 448 -40.61 -47.84 -55.38
CA ALA A 448 -40.87 -48.65 -54.20
C ALA A 448 -42.28 -49.24 -54.25
N PHE A 449 -43.27 -48.43 -54.65
CA PHE A 449 -44.65 -48.86 -54.78
C PHE A 449 -44.84 -49.91 -55.89
N GLU A 450 -44.28 -49.73 -57.07
CA GLU A 450 -44.32 -50.72 -58.17
C GLU A 450 -43.74 -52.08 -57.75
N LYS A 451 -42.66 -52.08 -56.96
CA LYS A 451 -42.07 -53.31 -56.41
C LYS A 451 -43.02 -54.02 -55.44
N THR A 452 -43.80 -53.30 -54.64
CA THR A 452 -44.82 -53.92 -53.76
C THR A 452 -45.94 -54.58 -54.55
N VAL A 453 -46.36 -53.97 -55.67
CA VAL A 453 -47.35 -54.54 -56.60
C VAL A 453 -46.82 -55.83 -57.25
N ILE A 454 -45.55 -55.82 -57.69
CA ILE A 454 -44.89 -57.00 -58.26
C ILE A 454 -44.77 -58.12 -57.21
N LEU A 455 -44.41 -57.77 -55.97
CA LEU A 455 -44.31 -58.72 -54.86
C LEU A 455 -45.68 -59.35 -54.53
N ALA A 456 -46.75 -58.55 -54.48
CA ALA A 456 -48.11 -59.04 -54.23
C ALA A 456 -48.58 -60.02 -55.31
N LYS A 457 -48.29 -59.73 -56.59
CA LYS A 457 -48.55 -60.65 -57.71
C LYS A 457 -47.79 -61.96 -57.56
N LYS A 458 -46.50 -61.91 -57.19
CA LYS A 458 -45.67 -63.12 -56.95
C LYS A 458 -46.16 -63.96 -55.77
N ARG A 459 -46.91 -63.37 -54.83
CA ARG A 459 -47.51 -64.05 -53.68
C ARG A 459 -48.95 -64.53 -53.94
N ASN A 460 -49.41 -64.52 -55.19
CA ASN A 460 -50.76 -64.92 -55.60
C ASN A 460 -51.88 -64.16 -54.88
N VAL A 461 -51.65 -62.90 -54.52
CA VAL A 461 -52.72 -62.05 -53.99
C VAL A 461 -53.79 -61.87 -55.09
N PRO A 462 -55.09 -62.05 -54.80
CA PRO A 462 -56.15 -61.85 -55.78
C PRO A 462 -56.05 -60.46 -56.43
N ASN A 463 -56.18 -60.39 -57.76
CA ASN A 463 -55.95 -59.17 -58.52
C ASN A 463 -56.84 -57.98 -58.12
N ASN A 464 -58.00 -58.24 -57.51
CA ASN A 464 -58.93 -57.24 -56.99
C ASN A 464 -58.55 -56.69 -55.61
N LYS A 465 -57.50 -57.22 -54.97
CA LYS A 465 -56.95 -56.76 -53.69
C LYS A 465 -55.57 -56.09 -53.82
N ILE A 466 -55.05 -55.96 -55.04
CA ILE A 466 -53.75 -55.31 -55.29
C ILE A 466 -54.04 -53.88 -55.76
N LEU A 467 -53.55 -52.89 -55.01
CA LEU A 467 -53.64 -51.46 -55.34
C LEU A 467 -52.50 -51.13 -56.32
N LYS A 468 -52.81 -50.63 -57.51
CA LYS A 468 -51.86 -50.57 -58.65
C LYS A 468 -51.37 -49.18 -58.99
N ASN A 469 -52.06 -48.15 -58.52
CA ASN A 469 -51.73 -46.76 -58.79
C ASN A 469 -52.13 -45.90 -57.58
N LYS A 470 -51.63 -44.66 -57.55
CA LYS A 470 -51.84 -43.71 -56.47
C LYS A 470 -53.33 -43.53 -56.12
N ASN A 471 -54.20 -43.40 -57.11
CA ASN A 471 -55.64 -43.20 -56.89
C ASN A 471 -56.31 -44.37 -56.15
N GLU A 472 -55.87 -45.62 -56.40
CA GLU A 472 -56.37 -46.81 -55.70
C GLU A 472 -55.89 -46.85 -54.23
N ILE A 473 -54.66 -46.40 -53.95
CA ILE A 473 -54.11 -46.28 -52.59
C ILE A 473 -54.92 -45.25 -51.80
N ASP A 474 -55.06 -44.06 -52.38
CA ASP A 474 -55.76 -42.95 -51.75
C ASP A 474 -57.21 -43.34 -51.48
N SER A 475 -57.88 -44.02 -52.43
CA SER A 475 -59.23 -44.55 -52.23
C SER A 475 -59.32 -45.61 -51.13
N TYR A 476 -58.31 -46.46 -50.98
CA TYR A 476 -58.27 -47.52 -49.96
C TYR A 476 -58.09 -46.95 -48.55
N PHE A 477 -57.16 -46.00 -48.36
CA PHE A 477 -56.86 -45.42 -47.05
C PHE A 477 -57.82 -44.28 -46.66
N LEU A 478 -58.43 -43.60 -47.63
CA LEU A 478 -59.41 -42.53 -47.38
C LEU A 478 -60.87 -43.02 -47.41
N GLY A 479 -61.10 -44.34 -47.48
CA GLY A 479 -62.42 -44.95 -47.27
C GLY A 479 -63.41 -44.80 -48.43
N GLY A 480 -62.94 -44.75 -49.69
CA GLY A 480 -63.78 -44.91 -50.87
C GLY A 480 -64.64 -43.70 -51.28
N LYS A 481 -64.33 -42.48 -50.83
CA LYS A 481 -64.91 -41.28 -51.45
C LYS A 481 -64.14 -40.90 -52.71
N LYS A 482 -64.71 -41.22 -53.88
CA LYS A 482 -64.32 -40.58 -55.14
C LYS A 482 -64.60 -39.09 -55.02
N SER A 483 -63.58 -38.26 -55.17
CA SER A 483 -63.74 -36.86 -55.57
C SER A 483 -64.17 -36.83 -57.04
N GLU A 484 -65.33 -36.23 -57.33
CA GLU A 484 -65.67 -35.74 -58.68
C GLU A 484 -64.73 -34.63 -59.12
#